data_AF-A0A9E5I2Q3-F1
#
_entry.id   AF-A0A9E5I2Q3-F1
#
_cell.length_a   1.000
_cell.length_b   1.000
_cell.length_c   1.000
_cell.angle_alpha   90.00
_cell.angle_beta   90.00
_cell.angle_gamma   90.00
#
_symmetry.space_group_name_H-M   'P 1'
#
loop_
_entity.id
_entity.type
_entity.pdbx_description
1 polymer ?
#
loop_
_entity_poly.entity_id
_entity_poly.type
_entity_poly.pdbx_seq_one_letter_code
_entity_poly.pdbx_strand_id
1 'polypeptide(L)'
;MAKNKFNKNWLHDHVNDPYVKLAQKEGYRARAAYKLAEIDEQDHLIRAGMTVVDLGSTPGSWSQYIRNRLVQLRKNPTPETVGKPDGCIIAIDLLPMEPVADVTFILGDFREEEGLRALEAALPAAANQSAARLA
;
A
#
# COMPACT_ATOMS: atom_id res chain seq x y z
N MET A 1 -13.93 24.25 28.29
CA MET A 1 -13.35 23.04 27.68
C MET A 1 -14.46 22.03 27.43
N ALA A 2 -14.84 21.80 26.18
CA ALA A 2 -15.87 20.81 25.84
C ALA A 2 -15.28 19.40 25.94
N LYS A 3 -15.87 18.54 26.80
CA LYS A 3 -15.53 17.11 26.88
C LYS A 3 -15.91 16.45 25.55
N ASN A 4 -14.93 15.98 24.78
CA ASN A 4 -15.16 15.10 23.64
C ASN A 4 -15.90 13.84 24.13
N LYS A 5 -17.20 13.79 23.86
CA LYS A 5 -18.06 12.64 24.14
C LYS A 5 -17.60 11.53 23.20
N PHE A 6 -16.75 10.63 23.70
CA PHE A 6 -16.43 9.37 23.01
C PHE A 6 -17.76 8.66 22.68
N ASN A 7 -18.14 8.70 21.41
CA ASN A 7 -19.45 8.23 20.96
C ASN A 7 -19.44 6.69 20.90
N LYS A 8 -19.78 6.04 22.01
CA LYS A 8 -19.71 4.57 22.18
C LYS A 8 -20.32 3.75 21.03
N ASN A 9 -21.26 4.33 20.27
CA ASN A 9 -21.84 3.70 19.09
C ASN A 9 -20.82 3.53 17.94
N TRP A 10 -19.95 4.50 17.66
CA TRP A 10 -18.96 4.38 16.57
C TRP A 10 -18.00 3.21 16.81
N LEU A 11 -17.62 3.01 18.08
CA LEU A 11 -16.73 1.91 18.47
C LEU A 11 -17.47 0.57 18.37
N HIS A 12 -18.74 0.52 18.74
CA HIS A 12 -19.57 -0.68 18.62
C HIS A 12 -19.81 -1.07 17.15
N ASP A 13 -20.08 -0.09 16.29
CA ASP A 13 -20.26 -0.28 14.85
C ASP A 13 -18.94 -0.70 14.19
N HIS A 14 -17.82 -0.11 14.60
CA HIS A 14 -16.49 -0.45 14.08
C HIS A 14 -16.06 -1.87 14.46
N VAL A 15 -16.29 -2.30 15.70
CA VAL A 15 -15.92 -3.65 16.19
C VAL A 15 -16.83 -4.73 15.58
N ASN A 16 -18.09 -4.39 15.28
CA ASN A 16 -19.03 -5.33 14.66
C ASN A 16 -19.03 -5.30 13.13
N ASP A 17 -18.24 -4.42 12.51
CA ASP A 17 -18.14 -4.34 11.06
C ASP A 17 -17.62 -5.68 10.48
N PRO A 18 -18.38 -6.32 9.58
CA PRO A 18 -18.00 -7.61 8.99
C PRO A 18 -16.66 -7.53 8.25
N TYR A 19 -16.31 -6.38 7.66
CA TYR A 19 -15.05 -6.20 6.94
C TYR A 19 -13.84 -6.05 7.87
N VAL A 20 -14.04 -5.58 9.10
CA VAL A 20 -12.96 -5.57 10.11
C VAL A 20 -12.64 -7.01 10.53
N LYS A 21 -13.68 -7.81 10.79
CA LYS A 21 -13.52 -9.25 11.10
C LYS A 21 -12.92 -10.02 9.92
N LEU A 22 -13.35 -9.73 8.70
CA LEU A 22 -12.81 -10.35 7.49
C LEU A 22 -11.33 -9.96 7.29
N ALA A 23 -10.96 -8.68 7.44
CA ALA A 23 -9.57 -8.23 7.38
C ALA A 23 -8.68 -8.99 8.37
N GLN A 24 -9.11 -9.11 9.63
CA GLN A 24 -8.38 -9.87 10.63
C GLN A 24 -8.25 -11.35 10.25
N LYS A 25 -9.34 -11.98 9.78
CA LYS A 25 -9.35 -13.38 9.34
C LYS A 25 -8.40 -13.64 8.17
N GLU A 26 -8.32 -12.71 7.23
CA GLU A 26 -7.49 -12.80 6.03
C GLU A 26 -6.08 -12.20 6.20
N GLY A 27 -5.76 -11.69 7.39
CA GLY A 27 -4.44 -11.13 7.71
C GLY A 27 -4.18 -9.72 7.16
N TYR A 28 -5.22 -9.01 6.70
CA TYR A 28 -5.13 -7.60 6.36
C TYR A 28 -5.17 -6.71 7.61
N ARG A 29 -4.31 -5.69 7.63
CA ARG A 29 -4.17 -4.77 8.76
C ARG A 29 -5.35 -3.82 8.93
N ALA A 30 -6.14 -3.61 7.88
CA ALA A 30 -7.35 -2.80 7.93
C ALA A 30 -8.33 -3.21 6.82
N ARG A 31 -9.63 -2.95 7.06
CA ARG A 31 -10.69 -3.13 6.06
C ARG A 31 -10.51 -2.30 4.79
N ALA A 32 -9.63 -1.30 4.81
CA ALA A 32 -9.35 -0.46 3.66
C ALA A 32 -8.78 -1.25 2.47
N ALA A 33 -8.13 -2.40 2.71
CA ALA A 33 -7.69 -3.31 1.66
C ALA A 33 -8.84 -3.70 0.70
N TYR A 34 -10.06 -3.92 1.22
CA TYR A 34 -11.20 -4.28 0.38
C TYR A 34 -11.69 -3.14 -0.52
N LYS A 35 -11.46 -1.88 -0.12
CA LYS A 35 -11.78 -0.73 -0.98
C LYS A 35 -10.88 -0.71 -2.21
N LEU A 36 -9.57 -0.94 -2.01
CA LEU A 36 -8.64 -1.03 -3.13
C LEU A 36 -8.91 -2.28 -3.98
N ALA A 37 -9.28 -3.39 -3.33
CA ALA A 37 -9.65 -4.62 -4.03
C ALA A 37 -10.83 -4.41 -4.98
N GLU A 38 -11.90 -3.77 -4.51
CA GLU A 38 -13.06 -3.45 -5.32
C GLU A 38 -12.72 -2.54 -6.51
N ILE A 39 -11.87 -1.52 -6.29
CA ILE A 39 -11.39 -0.64 -7.37
C ILE A 39 -10.55 -1.42 -8.39
N ASP A 40 -9.61 -2.26 -7.95
CA ASP A 40 -8.79 -3.07 -8.86
C ASP A 40 -9.62 -4.08 -9.65
N GLU A 41 -10.64 -4.67 -9.03
CA GLU A 41 -11.56 -5.61 -9.70
C GLU A 41 -12.37 -4.92 -10.80
N GLN A 42 -12.85 -3.70 -10.56
CA GLN A 42 -13.65 -2.94 -11.52
C GLN A 42 -12.80 -2.37 -12.66
N ASP A 43 -11.65 -1.76 -12.33
CA ASP A 43 -10.88 -0.96 -13.28
C ASP A 43 -9.64 -1.67 -13.82
N HIS A 44 -9.30 -2.85 -13.29
CA HIS A 44 -8.03 -3.55 -13.57
C HIS A 44 -6.83 -2.62 -13.38
N LEU A 45 -6.85 -1.90 -12.25
CA LEU A 45 -5.94 -0.81 -11.93
C LEU A 45 -4.48 -1.29 -11.87
N ILE A 46 -4.24 -2.43 -11.21
CA ILE A 46 -2.93 -3.01 -10.94
C ILE A 46 -2.59 -4.02 -12.05
N ARG A 47 -1.39 -3.86 -12.62
CA ARG A 47 -0.87 -4.70 -13.71
C ARG A 47 0.53 -5.21 -13.35
N ALA A 48 0.89 -6.37 -13.91
CA ALA A 48 2.23 -6.93 -13.76
C ALA A 48 3.31 -5.93 -14.23
N GLY A 49 4.41 -5.86 -13.49
CA GLY A 49 5.56 -4.98 -13.76
C GLY A 49 5.37 -3.52 -13.29
N MET A 50 4.24 -3.17 -12.65
CA MET A 50 4.01 -1.80 -12.20
C MET A 50 4.96 -1.39 -11.06
N THR A 51 5.37 -0.13 -11.07
CA THR A 51 5.88 0.56 -9.89
C THR A 51 4.72 1.30 -9.24
N VAL A 52 4.43 0.98 -7.98
CA VAL A 52 3.30 1.54 -7.24
C VAL A 52 3.81 2.32 -6.04
N VAL A 53 3.29 3.54 -5.85
CA VAL A 53 3.58 4.39 -4.70
C VAL A 53 2.31 4.52 -3.84
N ASP A 54 2.39 4.09 -2.57
CA ASP A 54 1.32 4.14 -1.57
C ASP A 54 1.57 5.34 -0.62
N LEU A 55 0.84 6.44 -0.83
CA LEU A 55 0.96 7.68 -0.06
C LEU A 55 -0.01 7.68 1.13
N GLY A 56 0.49 7.93 2.34
CA GLY A 56 -0.33 7.81 3.55
C GLY A 56 -0.65 6.35 3.87
N SER A 57 0.37 5.50 3.73
CA SER A 57 0.22 4.04 3.73
C SER A 57 -0.14 3.42 5.07
N THR A 58 0.10 4.07 6.22
CA THR A 58 -0.05 3.44 7.55
C THR A 58 -1.52 3.11 7.82
N PRO A 59 -1.86 1.84 8.18
CA PRO A 59 -0.99 0.79 8.71
C PRO A 59 -0.42 -0.20 7.67
N GLY A 60 -0.59 0.01 6.38
CA GLY A 60 0.00 -0.78 5.29
C GLY A 60 -0.96 -1.75 4.60
N SER A 61 -2.27 -1.60 4.81
CA SER A 61 -3.27 -2.54 4.26
C SER A 61 -3.39 -2.50 2.73
N TRP A 62 -3.24 -1.32 2.11
CA TRP A 62 -3.17 -1.19 0.65
C TRP A 62 -1.88 -1.79 0.10
N SER A 63 -0.75 -1.46 0.71
CA SER A 63 0.54 -2.10 0.44
C SER A 63 0.48 -3.65 0.49
N GLN A 64 -0.20 -4.24 1.49
CA GLN A 64 -0.43 -5.70 1.55
C GLN A 64 -1.22 -6.22 0.34
N TYR A 65 -2.32 -5.55 -0.01
CA TYR A 65 -3.15 -5.93 -1.15
C TYR A 65 -2.37 -5.84 -2.46
N ILE A 66 -1.70 -4.71 -2.72
CA ILE A 66 -0.89 -4.47 -3.92
C ILE A 66 0.17 -5.56 -4.08
N ARG A 67 0.89 -5.87 -3.00
CA ARG A 67 1.91 -6.93 -3.00
C ARG A 67 1.34 -8.29 -3.37
N ASN A 68 0.23 -8.69 -2.75
CA ASN A 68 -0.43 -9.96 -3.06
C ASN A 68 -0.92 -9.99 -4.51
N ARG A 69 -1.47 -8.88 -5.00
CA ARG A 69 -1.97 -8.76 -6.38
C ARG A 69 -0.84 -8.88 -7.40
N LEU A 70 0.28 -8.19 -7.19
CA LEU A 70 1.45 -8.27 -8.08
C LEU A 70 2.12 -9.65 -8.05
N VAL A 71 2.03 -10.40 -6.94
CA VAL A 71 2.45 -11.81 -6.89
C VAL A 71 1.52 -12.67 -7.74
N GLN A 72 0.20 -12.48 -7.66
CA GLN A 72 -0.78 -13.23 -8.44
C GLN A 72 -0.67 -12.97 -9.94
N LEU A 73 -0.33 -11.74 -10.33
CA LEU A 73 -0.23 -11.33 -11.73
C LEU A 73 1.09 -11.76 -12.40
N ARG A 74 2.10 -12.17 -11.62
CA ARG A 74 3.40 -12.61 -12.14
C ARG A 74 3.23 -13.82 -13.06
N LYS A 75 3.71 -13.71 -14.28
CA LYS A 75 3.76 -14.82 -15.25
C LYS A 75 5.15 -15.45 -15.25
N ASN A 76 5.21 -16.77 -15.45
CA ASN A 76 6.46 -17.53 -15.58
C ASN A 76 7.45 -17.31 -14.42
N PRO A 77 7.07 -17.60 -13.16
CA PRO A 77 7.98 -17.46 -12.03
C PRO A 77 9.17 -18.41 -12.18
N THR A 78 10.36 -17.89 -11.88
CA THR A 78 11.59 -18.65 -11.70
C THR A 78 11.74 -19.05 -10.23
N PRO A 79 12.65 -19.99 -9.88
CA PRO A 79 12.92 -20.32 -8.48
C PRO A 79 13.26 -19.12 -7.59
N GLU A 80 13.88 -18.07 -8.16
CA GLU A 80 14.27 -16.85 -7.44
C GLU A 80 13.11 -15.87 -7.25
N THR A 81 12.05 -16.01 -8.07
CA THR A 81 10.94 -15.05 -8.13
C THR A 81 9.60 -15.64 -7.71
N VAL A 82 9.56 -16.94 -7.37
CA VAL A 82 8.39 -17.59 -6.80
C VAL A 82 7.96 -16.87 -5.52
N GLY A 83 6.67 -16.52 -5.45
CA GLY A 83 6.11 -15.78 -4.31
C GLY A 83 6.54 -14.31 -4.20
N LYS A 84 7.29 -13.77 -5.17
CA LYS A 84 7.69 -12.35 -5.24
C LYS A 84 6.77 -11.55 -6.18
N PRO A 85 6.46 -10.28 -5.86
CA PRO A 85 5.64 -9.45 -6.72
C PRO A 85 6.35 -9.19 -8.05
N ASP A 86 5.59 -9.15 -9.15
CA ASP A 86 6.10 -8.64 -10.44
C ASP A 86 5.89 -7.12 -10.49
N GLY A 87 6.89 -6.37 -10.03
CA GLY A 87 6.83 -4.92 -9.90
C GLY A 87 7.62 -4.40 -8.71
N CYS A 88 7.44 -3.12 -8.40
CA CYS A 88 8.05 -2.44 -7.26
C CYS A 88 6.97 -1.72 -6.46
N ILE A 89 7.07 -1.73 -5.13
CA ILE A 89 6.11 -1.11 -4.23
C ILE A 89 6.88 -0.24 -3.26
N ILE A 90 6.56 1.05 -3.24
CA ILE A 90 7.14 2.03 -2.34
C ILE A 90 6.00 2.65 -1.53
N ALA A 91 6.16 2.72 -0.23
CA ALA A 91 5.17 3.27 0.69
C ALA A 91 5.80 4.41 1.47
N ILE A 92 5.06 5.51 1.67
CA ILE A 92 5.52 6.65 2.46
C ILE A 92 4.40 7.12 3.40
N ASP A 93 4.77 7.37 4.65
CA ASP A 93 3.86 7.89 5.68
C ASP A 93 4.63 8.65 6.77
N LEU A 94 3.94 9.56 7.45
CA LEU A 94 4.44 10.27 8.64
C LEU A 94 4.54 9.35 9.87
N LEU A 95 3.69 8.33 9.92
CA LEU A 95 3.58 7.39 11.03
C LEU A 95 4.31 6.09 10.69
N PRO A 96 5.03 5.48 11.66
CA PRO A 96 5.66 4.19 11.44
C PRO A 96 4.61 3.09 11.29
N MET A 97 4.95 2.06 10.53
CA MET A 97 4.17 0.83 10.43
C MET A 97 5.07 -0.40 10.46
N GLU A 98 4.50 -1.54 10.84
CA GLU A 98 5.17 -2.82 10.72
C GLU A 98 5.60 -3.07 9.27
N PRO A 99 6.78 -3.63 8.99
CA PRO A 99 7.21 -3.89 7.61
C PRO A 99 6.21 -4.79 6.86
N VAL A 100 5.95 -4.47 5.59
CA VAL A 100 5.24 -5.38 4.67
C VAL A 100 6.28 -6.00 3.76
N ALA A 101 6.25 -7.33 3.60
CA ALA A 101 7.22 -8.03 2.75
C ALA A 101 7.21 -7.48 1.32
N ASP A 102 8.40 -7.32 0.74
CA ASP A 102 8.61 -6.83 -0.64
C ASP A 102 8.15 -5.37 -0.88
N VAL A 103 7.93 -4.58 0.19
CA VAL A 103 7.60 -3.16 0.12
C VAL A 103 8.73 -2.33 0.74
N THR A 104 9.21 -1.33 0.00
CA THR A 104 10.12 -0.32 0.53
C THR A 104 9.32 0.74 1.27
N PHE A 105 9.52 0.88 2.58
CA PHE A 105 8.84 1.90 3.39
C PHE A 105 9.75 3.08 3.70
N ILE A 106 9.20 4.29 3.54
CA ILE A 106 9.83 5.56 3.88
C ILE A 106 9.01 6.21 5.00
N LEU A 107 9.65 6.42 6.14
CA LEU A 107 9.07 7.24 7.21
C LEU A 107 9.40 8.71 6.91
N GLY A 108 8.42 9.48 6.46
CA GLY A 108 8.63 10.87 6.04
C GLY A 108 7.37 11.56 5.55
N ASP A 109 7.45 12.89 5.44
CA ASP A 109 6.39 13.71 4.85
C ASP A 109 6.60 13.81 3.33
N PHE A 110 5.66 13.31 2.55
CA PHE A 110 5.72 13.41 1.09
C PHE A 110 5.55 14.85 0.56
N ARG A 111 5.18 15.80 1.42
CA ARG A 111 5.07 17.23 1.08
C ARG A 111 6.40 17.98 1.25
N GLU A 112 7.36 17.38 1.95
CA GLU A 112 8.68 17.96 2.20
C GLU A 112 9.68 17.44 1.17
N GLU A 113 10.68 18.26 0.86
CA GLU A 113 11.71 17.98 -0.14
C GLU A 113 12.49 16.70 0.20
N GLU A 114 12.75 16.45 1.48
CA GLU A 114 13.42 15.24 1.95
C GLU A 114 12.60 13.97 1.65
N GLY A 115 11.27 14.04 1.81
CA GLY A 115 10.38 12.92 1.50
C GLY A 115 10.32 12.65 0.00
N LEU A 116 10.27 13.71 -0.83
CA LEU A 116 10.33 13.59 -2.28
C LEU A 116 11.65 12.96 -2.73
N ARG A 117 12.79 13.45 -2.24
CA ARG A 117 14.11 12.89 -2.57
C ARG A 117 14.26 11.42 -2.17
N ALA A 118 13.76 11.06 -0.99
CA ALA A 118 13.76 9.67 -0.53
C ALA A 118 12.92 8.78 -1.45
N LEU A 119 11.76 9.26 -1.91
CA LEU A 119 10.90 8.55 -2.85
C LEU A 119 11.59 8.40 -4.22
N GLU A 120 12.17 9.47 -4.77
CA GLU A 120 12.90 9.45 -6.04
C GLU A 120 14.11 8.51 -6.03
N ALA A 121 14.82 8.43 -4.90
CA ALA A 121 15.93 7.52 -4.70
C ALA A 121 15.48 6.04 -4.62
N ALA A 122 14.24 5.80 -4.17
CA ALA A 122 13.67 4.46 -4.08
C ALA A 122 13.08 3.96 -5.41
N LEU A 123 12.80 4.86 -6.37
CA LEU A 123 12.27 4.49 -7.67
C LEU A 123 13.28 3.64 -8.46
N PRO A 124 12.82 2.60 -9.19
CA PRO A 124 13.69 1.84 -10.07
C PRO A 124 14.23 2.74 -11.18
N ALA A 125 15.47 2.50 -11.63
CA ALA A 125 16.15 3.34 -12.61
C ALA A 125 15.35 3.58 -13.92
N ALA A 126 14.52 2.63 -14.33
CA ALA A 126 13.64 2.77 -15.50
C ALA A 126 12.51 3.80 -15.29
N ALA A 127 12.04 4.01 -14.06
CA ALA A 127 11.03 5.00 -13.74
C ALA A 127 11.60 6.44 -13.77
N ASN A 128 12.83 6.64 -13.27
CA ASN A 128 13.47 7.97 -13.26
C ASN A 128 13.78 8.53 -14.65
N GLN A 129 13.95 7.69 -15.68
CA GLN A 129 14.24 8.14 -17.05
C GLN A 129 13.00 8.71 -17.77
N SER A 130 11.79 8.39 -17.31
CA SER A 130 10.55 8.86 -17.92
C SER A 130 10.25 10.32 -17.56
N ALA A 131 10.62 10.75 -16.34
CA ALA A 131 10.49 12.14 -15.90
C ALA A 131 11.40 13.10 -16.70
N ALA A 132 12.61 12.66 -17.05
CA ALA A 132 13.58 13.44 -17.82
C ALA A 132 13.21 13.63 -19.31
N ARG A 133 12.15 12.97 -19.82
CA ARG A 133 11.66 13.15 -21.20
C ARG A 133 10.51 14.16 -21.32
N LEU A 134 9.99 14.65 -20.20
CA LEU A 134 8.87 15.60 -20.15
C LEU A 134 9.29 17.01 -19.70
N ALA A 135 10.59 17.25 -19.51
CA ALA A 135 11.21 18.55 -19.28
C ALA A 135 12.06 18.96 -20.48
#